data_AF-A0A947JJX6-F1
#
_entry.id   AF-A0A947JJX6-F1
#
_cell.length_a   1.000
_cell.length_b   1.000
_cell.length_c   1.000
_cell.angle_alpha   90.00
_cell.angle_beta   90.00
_cell.angle_gamma   90.00
#
_symmetry.space_group_name_H-M   'P 1'
#
loop_
_entity.id
_entity.type
_entity.pdbx_description
1 polymer ?
#
loop_
_entity_poly.entity_id
_entity_poly.type
_entity_poly.pdbx_seq_one_letter_code
_entity_poly.pdbx_strand_id
1 'polypeptide(L)'
;NSGCFEEYVGKKGIAWLARKYDLPTTDGYGLYTLAKRGNIKALRAWREMGKYLGIGLVNVINSYDPDVIILGGKISRAWKFFSLSMRKEILKRSFIRPCPIRISSLKNSAIIGSAMLAKQALTKQ
;
A
#
# COMPACT_ATOMS: atom_id res chain seq x y z
N ASN A 1 2.84 10.30 19.37
CA ASN A 1 2.86 10.58 17.92
C ASN A 1 2.99 9.28 17.14
N SER A 2 1.88 8.57 16.96
CA SER A 2 1.83 7.25 16.30
C SER A 2 0.82 7.34 15.16
N GLY A 3 1.18 8.08 14.12
CA GLY A 3 0.28 8.45 13.03
C GLY A 3 0.97 8.36 11.68
N CYS A 4 1.97 7.48 11.55
CA CYS A 4 2.63 7.26 10.27
C CYS A 4 1.95 6.11 9.53
N PHE A 5 1.84 6.25 8.21
CA PHE A 5 1.31 5.31 7.23
C PHE A 5 1.76 3.84 7.43
N GLU A 6 2.94 3.64 8.04
CA GLU A 6 3.46 2.34 8.51
C GLU A 6 2.60 1.62 9.54
N GLU A 7 1.77 2.33 10.31
CA GLU A 7 0.90 1.73 11.31
C GLU A 7 -0.29 1.02 10.69
N TYR A 8 -0.83 1.53 9.57
CA TYR A 8 -1.98 0.93 8.87
C TYR A 8 -1.58 -0.02 7.74
N VAL A 9 -0.41 0.20 7.13
CA VAL A 9 0.05 -0.55 5.95
C VAL A 9 1.22 -1.49 6.29
N GLY A 10 1.83 -1.32 7.47
CA GLY A 10 2.91 -2.17 7.98
C GLY A 10 2.44 -3.29 8.91
N LYS A 11 3.40 -3.90 9.62
CA LYS A 11 3.17 -5.10 10.45
C LYS A 11 2.03 -4.93 11.47
N LYS A 12 1.93 -3.76 12.09
CA LYS A 12 0.90 -3.47 13.11
C LYS A 12 -0.51 -3.45 12.53
N GLY A 13 -0.71 -2.81 11.38
CA GLY A 13 -2.02 -2.72 10.71
C GLY A 13 -2.50 -4.07 10.22
N ILE A 14 -1.59 -4.88 9.68
CA ILE A 14 -1.87 -6.28 9.33
C ILE A 14 -2.30 -7.09 10.56
N ALA A 15 -1.55 -7.00 11.67
CA ALA A 15 -1.87 -7.72 12.91
C ALA A 15 -3.20 -7.26 13.50
N TRP A 16 -3.51 -5.96 13.41
CA TRP A 16 -4.80 -5.41 13.82
C TRP A 16 -5.95 -5.94 12.96
N LEU A 17 -5.81 -5.93 11.63
CA LEU A 17 -6.79 -6.49 10.71
C LEU A 17 -7.00 -7.99 10.96
N ALA A 18 -5.93 -8.74 11.17
CA ALA A 18 -6.04 -10.17 11.40
C ALA A 18 -6.81 -10.48 12.69
N ARG A 19 -6.58 -9.70 13.77
CA ARG A 19 -7.38 -9.77 15.00
C ARG A 19 -8.83 -9.35 14.78
N LYS A 20 -9.07 -8.25 14.07
CA LYS A 20 -10.42 -7.74 13.77
C LYS A 20 -11.28 -8.77 13.04
N TYR A 21 -10.68 -9.54 12.14
CA TYR A 21 -11.37 -10.57 11.36
C TYR A 21 -11.31 -11.96 12.00
N ASP A 22 -10.73 -12.09 13.20
CA ASP A 22 -10.58 -13.36 13.91
C ASP A 22 -9.91 -14.42 13.01
N LEU A 23 -8.68 -14.10 12.60
CA LEU A 23 -7.85 -14.92 11.72
C LEU A 23 -6.67 -15.52 12.51
N PRO A 24 -6.24 -16.77 12.21
CA PRO A 24 -5.18 -17.47 12.92
C PRO A 24 -3.78 -17.03 12.44
N THR A 25 -3.54 -15.73 12.34
CA THR A 25 -2.26 -15.14 11.93
C THR A 25 -2.15 -13.72 12.46
N THR A 26 -0.94 -13.22 12.63
CA THR A 26 -0.67 -11.84 13.03
C THR A 26 0.29 -11.15 12.05
N ASP A 27 0.68 -11.83 10.97
CA ASP A 27 1.70 -11.39 10.05
C ASP A 27 1.18 -11.34 8.60
N GLY A 28 1.87 -10.58 7.76
CA GLY A 28 1.43 -10.36 6.37
C GLY A 28 1.51 -11.60 5.51
N TYR A 29 2.41 -12.53 5.82
CA TYR A 29 2.57 -13.76 5.04
C TYR A 29 1.47 -14.77 5.34
N GLY A 30 1.12 -14.95 6.61
CA GLY A 30 -0.03 -15.77 6.99
C GLY A 30 -1.34 -15.21 6.42
N LEU A 31 -1.56 -13.89 6.54
CA LEU A 31 -2.75 -13.24 5.98
C LEU A 31 -2.83 -13.37 4.45
N TYR A 32 -1.69 -13.24 3.76
CA TYR A 32 -1.58 -13.48 2.32
C TYR A 32 -1.91 -14.94 1.95
N THR A 33 -1.39 -15.90 2.71
CA THR A 33 -1.58 -17.33 2.46
C THR A 33 -3.05 -17.72 2.61
N LEU A 34 -3.72 -17.24 3.66
CA LEU A 34 -5.15 -17.44 3.87
C LEU A 34 -5.98 -16.84 2.72
N ALA A 35 -5.66 -15.62 2.28
CA ALA A 35 -6.33 -15.00 1.14
C ALA A 35 -6.09 -15.78 -0.17
N LYS A 36 -4.89 -16.31 -0.38
CA LYS A 36 -4.57 -17.16 -1.54
C LYS A 36 -5.37 -18.46 -1.54
N ARG A 37 -5.66 -19.02 -0.35
CA ARG A 37 -6.53 -20.19 -0.16
C ARG A 37 -8.03 -19.87 -0.24
N GLY A 38 -8.41 -18.63 -0.57
CA GLY A 38 -9.81 -18.22 -0.71
C GLY A 38 -10.54 -17.94 0.60
N ASN A 39 -9.82 -17.82 1.73
CA ASN A 39 -10.45 -17.49 3.01
C ASN A 39 -11.15 -16.12 2.93
N ILE A 40 -12.47 -16.11 3.12
CA ILE A 40 -13.32 -14.93 2.94
C ILE A 40 -12.95 -13.82 3.93
N LYS A 41 -12.70 -14.16 5.19
CA LYS A 41 -12.27 -13.21 6.24
C LYS A 41 -10.95 -12.54 5.85
N ALA A 42 -9.96 -13.31 5.37
CA ALA A 42 -8.68 -12.77 4.91
C ALA A 42 -8.84 -11.85 3.68
N LEU A 43 -9.69 -12.23 2.72
CA LEU A 43 -9.98 -11.37 1.56
C LEU A 43 -10.69 -10.07 1.95
N ARG A 44 -11.55 -10.10 2.99
CA ARG A 44 -12.17 -8.88 3.54
C ARG A 44 -11.14 -8.01 4.24
N ALA A 45 -10.24 -8.59 5.03
CA ALA A 45 -9.14 -7.87 5.66
C ALA A 45 -8.26 -7.12 4.65
N TRP A 46 -7.86 -7.78 3.54
CA TRP A 46 -7.12 -7.12 2.47
C TRP A 46 -7.91 -6.01 1.78
N ARG A 47 -9.20 -6.23 1.52
CA ARG A 47 -10.06 -5.19 0.94
C ARG A 47 -10.14 -3.95 1.84
N GLU A 48 -10.29 -4.16 3.15
CA GLU A 48 -10.33 -3.07 4.12
C GLU A 48 -8.99 -2.34 4.23
N MET A 49 -7.87 -3.08 4.24
CA MET A 49 -6.55 -2.47 4.14
C MET A 49 -6.41 -1.58 2.90
N GLY A 50 -6.86 -2.06 1.75
CA GLY A 50 -6.85 -1.29 0.50
C GLY A 50 -7.64 0.01 0.61
N LYS A 51 -8.78 0.02 1.33
CA LYS A 51 -9.53 1.26 1.58
C LYS A 51 -8.69 2.25 2.38
N TYR A 52 -8.12 1.84 3.51
CA TYR A 52 -7.28 2.71 4.33
C TYR A 52 -6.07 3.25 3.56
N LEU A 53 -5.43 2.39 2.77
CA LEU A 53 -4.35 2.79 1.87
C LEU A 53 -4.81 3.84 0.87
N GLY A 54 -6.00 3.66 0.27
CA GLY A 54 -6.59 4.63 -0.66
C GLY A 54 -6.87 5.98 0.00
N ILE A 55 -7.42 6.01 1.22
CA ILE A 55 -7.64 7.25 2.00
C ILE A 55 -6.32 8.00 2.19
N GLY A 56 -5.27 7.28 2.61
CA GLY A 56 -3.96 7.90 2.81
C GLY A 56 -3.35 8.41 1.51
N LEU A 57 -3.50 7.67 0.40
CA LEU A 57 -2.99 8.08 -0.91
C LEU A 57 -3.73 9.30 -1.48
N VAL A 58 -5.03 9.47 -1.22
CA VAL A 58 -5.78 10.66 -1.65
C VAL A 58 -5.13 11.93 -1.11
N ASN A 59 -4.70 11.93 0.15
CA ASN A 59 -4.03 13.09 0.74
C ASN A 59 -2.73 13.40 -0.01
N VAL A 60 -1.93 12.37 -0.34
CA VAL A 60 -0.69 12.56 -1.11
C VAL A 60 -0.97 13.06 -2.52
N ILE A 61 -1.95 12.49 -3.21
CA ILE A 61 -2.34 12.88 -4.57
C ILE A 61 -2.80 14.34 -4.57
N ASN A 62 -3.69 14.72 -3.65
CA ASN A 62 -4.24 16.07 -3.60
C ASN A 62 -3.21 17.12 -3.16
N SER A 63 -2.22 16.75 -2.34
CA SER A 63 -1.19 17.69 -1.86
C SER A 63 -0.02 17.88 -2.80
N TYR A 64 0.36 16.86 -3.57
CA TYR A 64 1.59 16.87 -4.37
C TYR A 64 1.37 16.77 -5.89
N ASP A 65 0.14 16.49 -6.34
CA ASP A 65 -0.22 16.26 -7.75
C ASP A 65 0.82 15.43 -8.54
N PRO A 66 1.18 14.22 -8.08
CA PRO A 66 2.26 13.45 -8.69
C PRO A 66 1.84 12.82 -10.03
N ASP A 67 2.76 12.80 -11.00
CA ASP A 67 2.54 12.12 -12.29
C ASP A 67 2.37 10.60 -12.17
N VAL A 68 2.98 9.96 -11.16
CA VAL A 68 2.89 8.51 -10.93
C VAL A 68 3.17 8.15 -9.47
N ILE A 69 2.42 7.18 -8.94
CA ILE A 69 2.70 6.56 -7.64
C ILE A 69 3.12 5.10 -7.83
N ILE A 70 4.28 4.75 -7.29
CA ILE A 70 4.83 3.39 -7.35
C ILE A 70 4.80 2.76 -5.96
N LEU A 71 4.06 1.67 -5.81
CA LEU A 71 3.98 0.89 -4.57
C LEU A 71 4.92 -0.31 -4.63
N GLY A 72 5.94 -0.33 -3.76
CA GLY A 72 6.93 -1.40 -3.67
C GLY A 72 6.81 -2.27 -2.42
N GLY A 73 7.82 -3.10 -2.16
CA GLY A 73 7.93 -3.90 -0.93
C GLY A 73 7.11 -5.19 -0.93
N LYS A 74 7.05 -5.89 0.22
CA LYS A 74 6.41 -7.22 0.33
C LYS A 74 4.88 -7.19 0.09
N ILE A 75 4.26 -6.03 0.30
CA ILE A 75 2.82 -5.80 0.11
C ILE A 75 2.40 -5.90 -1.36
N SER A 76 3.31 -5.60 -2.30
CA SER A 76 3.09 -5.73 -3.75
C SER A 76 2.57 -7.13 -4.15
N ARG A 77 3.02 -8.19 -3.46
CA ARG A 77 2.60 -9.58 -3.72
C ARG A 77 1.12 -9.82 -3.48
N ALA A 78 0.50 -9.01 -2.61
CA ALA A 78 -0.91 -9.08 -2.26
C ALA A 78 -1.79 -8.12 -3.07
N TRP A 79 -1.23 -7.42 -4.06
CA TRP A 79 -1.90 -6.38 -4.85
C TRP A 79 -3.31 -6.75 -5.31
N LYS A 80 -3.46 -7.95 -5.87
CA LYS A 80 -4.75 -8.43 -6.39
C LYS A 80 -5.87 -8.45 -5.36
N PHE A 81 -5.55 -8.48 -4.06
CA PHE A 81 -6.54 -8.54 -2.98
C PHE A 81 -7.02 -7.17 -2.50
N PHE A 82 -6.27 -6.09 -2.74
CA PHE A 82 -6.57 -4.78 -2.18
C PHE A 82 -6.58 -3.64 -3.21
N SER A 83 -6.02 -3.83 -4.41
CA SER A 83 -5.86 -2.77 -5.40
C SER A 83 -7.19 -2.17 -5.87
N LEU A 84 -8.21 -3.00 -6.04
CA LEU A 84 -9.53 -2.54 -6.45
C LEU A 84 -10.19 -1.66 -5.39
N SER A 85 -10.12 -2.06 -4.11
CA SER A 85 -10.70 -1.25 -3.03
C SER A 85 -9.93 0.04 -2.81
N MET A 86 -8.61 0.01 -2.94
CA MET A 86 -7.75 1.20 -2.92
C MET A 86 -8.12 2.18 -4.03
N ARG A 87 -8.18 1.72 -5.29
CA ARG A 87 -8.54 2.56 -6.44
C ARG A 87 -9.94 3.15 -6.31
N LYS A 88 -10.92 2.36 -5.84
CA LYS A 88 -12.29 2.85 -5.59
C LYS A 88 -12.29 3.98 -4.56
N GLU A 89 -11.52 3.84 -3.48
CA GLU A 89 -11.47 4.87 -2.45
C GLU A 89 -10.80 6.16 -2.96
N ILE A 90 -9.77 6.03 -3.79
CA ILE A 90 -9.10 7.16 -4.43
C ILE A 90 -10.05 7.88 -5.37
N LEU A 91 -10.72 7.16 -6.27
CA LEU A 91 -11.70 7.73 -7.20
C LEU A 91 -12.87 8.40 -6.48
N LYS A 92 -13.29 7.88 -5.32
CA LYS A 92 -14.39 8.44 -4.54
C LYS A 92 -14.03 9.81 -3.92
N ARG A 93 -12.75 10.06 -3.62
CA ARG A 93 -12.32 11.21 -2.81
C ARG A 93 -11.34 12.15 -3.50
N SER A 94 -10.75 11.76 -4.62
CA SER A 94 -9.85 12.63 -5.37
C SER A 94 -10.68 13.56 -6.26
N PHE A 95 -10.43 14.86 -6.12
CA PHE A 95 -11.01 15.92 -6.96
C PHE A 95 -10.10 16.25 -8.16
N ILE A 96 -8.90 15.67 -8.21
CA ILE A 96 -7.87 15.88 -9.24
C ILE A 96 -7.80 14.66 -10.16
N ARG A 97 -7.16 14.80 -11.33
CA ARG A 97 -7.02 13.76 -12.35
C ARG A 97 -6.55 12.42 -11.75
N PRO A 98 -7.02 11.27 -12.26
CA PRO A 98 -6.62 9.97 -11.74
C PRO A 98 -5.11 9.73 -11.92
N CYS A 99 -4.34 9.82 -10.83
CA CYS A 99 -2.92 9.50 -10.80
C CYS A 99 -2.69 8.00 -11.08
N PRO A 100 -1.85 7.62 -12.06
CA PRO A 100 -1.50 6.24 -12.32
C PRO A 100 -0.77 5.60 -11.12
N ILE A 101 -1.38 4.56 -10.53
CA ILE A 101 -0.75 3.77 -9.46
C ILE A 101 -0.24 2.45 -10.02
N ARG A 102 1.09 2.29 -9.98
CA ARG A 102 1.81 1.11 -10.43
C ARG A 102 2.42 0.36 -9.26
N ILE A 103 2.68 -0.92 -9.46
CA ILE A 103 3.42 -1.75 -8.52
C ILE A 103 4.86 -1.80 -8.99
N SER A 104 5.81 -1.62 -8.08
CA SER A 104 7.20 -1.92 -8.42
C SER A 104 7.39 -3.44 -8.48
N SER A 105 7.87 -3.93 -9.63
CA SER A 105 8.38 -5.29 -9.79
C SER A 105 9.79 -5.46 -9.21
N LEU A 106 10.46 -4.38 -8.81
CA LEU A 106 11.84 -4.38 -8.34
C LEU A 106 11.92 -4.72 -6.84
N LYS A 107 12.64 -5.79 -6.51
CA LYS A 107 13.27 -5.94 -5.18
C LYS A 107 14.17 -4.70 -4.98
N ASN A 108 14.01 -4.00 -3.85
CA ASN A 108 14.84 -2.85 -3.43
C ASN A 108 14.59 -1.50 -4.13
N SER A 109 13.35 -1.21 -4.53
CA SER A 109 12.96 0.09 -5.10
C SER A 109 13.27 1.29 -4.21
N ALA A 110 13.26 1.14 -2.88
CA ALA A 110 13.68 2.19 -1.95
C ALA A 110 15.17 2.52 -2.09
N ILE A 111 16.03 1.51 -2.27
CA ILE A 111 17.48 1.68 -2.42
C ILE A 111 17.80 2.35 -3.75
N ILE A 112 17.10 1.96 -4.83
CA ILE A 112 17.28 2.58 -6.15
C ILE A 112 16.78 4.03 -6.12
N GLY A 113 15.66 4.31 -5.45
CA GLY A 113 15.16 5.67 -5.25
C GLY A 113 16.14 6.55 -4.48
N SER A 114 16.70 6.05 -3.37
CA SER A 114 17.75 6.75 -2.60
C SER A 114 19.04 6.95 -3.40
N ALA A 115 19.45 5.95 -4.19
CA ALA A 115 20.62 6.05 -5.05
C ALA A 115 20.43 7.05 -6.21
N MET A 116 19.22 7.12 -6.79
CA MET A 116 18.91 8.13 -7.82
C MET A 116 18.83 9.53 -7.24
N LEU A 117 18.28 9.71 -6.04
CA LEU A 117 18.29 11.00 -5.35
C LEU A 117 19.72 11.45 -5.04
N ALA A 118 20.57 10.54 -4.56
CA ALA A 118 21.99 10.80 -4.34
C ALA A 118 22.70 11.14 -5.66
N LYS A 119 22.42 10.41 -6.74
CA LYS A 119 22.98 10.68 -8.07
C LYS A 119 22.52 12.04 -8.62
N GLN A 120 21.24 12.40 -8.46
CA GLN A 120 20.71 13.70 -8.87
C GLN A 120 21.32 14.87 -8.09
N ALA A 121 21.56 14.68 -6.79
CA ALA A 121 22.26 15.67 -5.97
C ALA A 121 23.73 15.85 -6.40
N LEU A 122 24.38 14.79 -6.89
CA LEU A 122 25.76 14.82 -7.38
C LEU A 122 25.88 15.36 -8.82
N THR A 123 24.87 15.17 -9.69
CA THR A 123 24.85 15.74 -11.06
C THR A 123 24.38 17.19 -11.14
N LYS A 124 23.98 17.81 -10.01
CA LYS A 124 23.67 19.24 -9.92
C LYS A 124 24.89 20.11 -9.53
N GLN A 125 26.10 19.57 -9.55
CA GLN A 125 27.35 20.34 -9.48
C GLN A 125 27.87 20.65 -10.87
#